data_AF-A0A3M2VGW9-F1
#
_entry.id   AF-A0A3M2VGW9-F1
#
_cell.length_a   1.000
_cell.length_b   1.000
_cell.length_c   1.000
_cell.angle_alpha   90.00
_cell.angle_beta   90.00
_cell.angle_gamma   90.00
#
_symmetry.space_group_name_H-M   'P 1'
#
loop_
_entity.id
_entity.type
_entity.pdbx_description
1 polymer ?
#
loop_
_entity_poly.entity_id
_entity_poly.type
_entity_poly.pdbx_seq_one_letter_code
_entity_poly.pdbx_strand_id
1 'polypeptide(L)' 'EMRDEPELAGKPLAEGGSAERRGVIATCNYEARAYGVRSAMSSRHALKLC' A
#
# COMPACT_ATOMS: atom_id res chain seq x y z
N GLU A 1 -0.27 -2.64 12.50
CA GLU A 1 0.54 -3.05 11.32
C GLU A 1 2.03 -3.13 11.64
N MET A 2 2.91 -2.17 11.35
CA MET A 2 4.37 -2.35 11.61
C MET A 2 4.75 -2.48 13.10
N ARG A 3 3.91 -1.95 14.00
CA ARG A 3 4.12 -2.06 15.46
C ARG A 3 3.66 -3.41 16.03
N ASP A 4 2.74 -4.07 15.34
CA ASP A 4 2.20 -5.39 15.70
C ASP A 4 2.97 -6.52 15.00
N GLU A 5 3.44 -6.26 13.78
CA GLU A 5 4.20 -7.16 12.92
C GLU A 5 5.53 -6.51 12.53
N PRO A 6 6.57 -6.62 13.39
CA PRO A 6 7.86 -5.98 13.15
C PRO A 6 8.57 -6.50 11.90
N GLU A 7 8.18 -7.67 11.38
CA GLU A 7 8.69 -8.24 10.13
C GLU A 7 8.25 -7.51 8.84
N LEU A 8 7.27 -6.62 8.97
CA LEU A 8 6.81 -5.74 7.89
C LEU A 8 7.59 -4.43 7.85
N ALA A 9 8.41 -4.15 8.87
CA ALA A 9 9.28 -2.98 8.88
C ALA A 9 10.28 -3.04 7.71
N GLY A 10 10.37 -1.95 6.95
CA GLY A 10 11.25 -1.84 5.78
C GLY A 10 10.71 -2.50 4.50
N LYS A 11 9.51 -3.09 4.52
CA LYS A 11 8.83 -3.58 3.31
C LYS A 11 7.78 -2.57 2.84
N PRO A 12 7.57 -2.40 1.52
CA PRO A 12 6.49 -1.57 1.01
C PRO A 12 5.13 -2.14 1.42
N LEU A 13 4.31 -1.33 2.09
CA LEU A 13 3.00 -1.72 2.60
C LEU A 13 1.94 -0.65 2.32
N ALA A 14 0.75 -1.10 1.91
CA ALA A 14 -0.39 -0.25 1.64
C ALA A 14 -1.68 -0.94 2.09
N GLU A 15 -2.50 -0.19 2.80
CA GLU A 15 -3.82 -0.61 3.29
C GLU A 15 -4.89 0.01 2.41
N GLY A 16 -5.86 -0.78 1.98
CA GLY A 16 -6.94 -0.29 1.12
C GLY A 16 -7.90 -1.36 0.68
N GLY A 17 -8.92 -0.94 -0.07
CA GLY A 17 -9.89 -1.87 -0.66
C GLY A 17 -9.23 -2.80 -1.69
N SER A 18 -9.76 -4.02 -1.84
CA SER A 18 -9.25 -4.98 -2.83
C SER A 18 -9.26 -4.42 -4.26
N ALA A 19 -8.20 -4.69 -5.01
CA ALA A 19 -8.07 -4.30 -6.42
C ALA A 19 -9.17 -4.92 -7.31
N GLU A 20 -9.66 -6.12 -6.97
CA GLU A 20 -10.74 -6.79 -7.71
C GLU A 20 -12.08 -6.08 -7.56
N ARG A 21 -12.34 -5.48 -6.39
CA ARG A 21 -13.54 -4.70 -6.11
C ARG A 21 -13.39 -3.22 -6.46
N ARG A 22 -12.39 -2.87 -7.28
CA ARG A 22 -12.02 -1.48 -7.63
C ARG A 22 -11.76 -0.60 -6.40
N GLY A 23 -11.17 -1.19 -5.37
CA GLY A 23 -10.78 -0.48 -4.17
C GLY A 23 -9.70 0.56 -4.42
N VAL A 24 -9.54 1.43 -3.44
CA VAL A 24 -8.51 2.46 -3.38
C VAL A 24 -7.65 2.27 -2.14
N ILE A 25 -6.42 2.76 -2.21
CA ILE A 25 -5.49 2.80 -1.10
C ILE A 25 -5.97 3.83 -0.08
N ALA A 26 -6.23 3.40 1.15
CA ALA A 26 -6.55 4.26 2.27
C ALA A 26 -5.27 4.92 2.81
N THR A 27 -4.24 4.12 3.08
CA THR A 27 -2.94 4.60 3.58
C THR A 27 -1.80 3.70 3.09
N CYS A 28 -0.57 4.22 3.13
CA CYS A 28 0.63 3.49 2.75
C CYS A 28 1.83 4.01 3.55
N ASN A 29 2.83 3.13 3.75
CA ASN A 29 4.06 3.49 4.44
C ASN A 29 5.05 4.24 3.53
N TYR A 30 6.17 4.68 4.11
CA TYR A 30 7.17 5.46 3.39
C TYR A 30 7.85 4.65 2.29
N GLU A 31 8.07 3.36 2.54
CA GLU A 31 8.64 2.41 1.59
C GLU A 31 7.77 2.31 0.34
N ALA A 32 6.45 2.13 0.50
CA ALA A 32 5.51 2.12 -0.63
C ALA A 32 5.42 3.48 -1.35
N ARG A 33 5.57 4.60 -0.62
CA ARG A 33 5.61 5.94 -1.24
C ARG A 33 6.83 6.14 -2.13
N ALA A 34 7.95 5.47 -1.85
CA ALA A 34 9.14 5.53 -2.70
C ALA A 34 8.89 4.91 -4.09
N TYR A 35 8.01 3.90 -4.17
CA TYR A 35 7.55 3.31 -5.44
C TYR A 35 6.47 4.16 -6.15
N GLY A 36 6.02 5.26 -5.54
CA GLY A 36 4.99 6.13 -6.08
C GLY A 36 3.57 5.79 -5.62
N VAL A 37 3.37 4.82 -4.73
CA VAL A 37 2.05 4.52 -4.14
C VAL A 37 1.60 5.69 -3.27
N ARG A 38 0.33 6.07 -3.39
CA ARG A 38 -0.27 7.20 -2.66
C ARG A 38 -1.67 6.86 -2.15
N SER A 39 -2.14 7.56 -1.12
CA SER A 39 -3.54 7.51 -0.70
C SER A 39 -4.48 7.95 -1.83
N ALA A 40 -5.68 7.38 -1.85
CA ALA A 40 -6.69 7.52 -2.92
C ALA A 40 -6.27 6.99 -4.31
N MET A 41 -5.08 6.39 -4.44
CA MET A 41 -4.70 5.66 -5.65
C MET A 41 -5.54 4.39 -5.80
N SER A 42 -5.88 4.00 -7.03
CA SER A 42 -6.52 2.70 -7.27
C SER A 42 -5.60 1.57 -6.81
N SER A 43 -6.13 0.63 -6.02
CA SER A 43 -5.37 -0.53 -5.55
C SER A 43 -4.79 -1.35 -6.71
N ARG A 44 -5.48 -1.38 -7.87
CA ARG A 44 -4.97 -2.04 -9.08
C ARG A 44 -3.75 -1.34 -9.69
N HIS A 45 -3.65 -0.02 -9.53
CA HIS A 45 -2.49 0.74 -9.98
C HIS A 45 -1.33 0.60 -8.98
N ALA A 46 -1.62 0.62 -7.67
CA ALA A 46 -0.63 0.39 -6.64
C ALA A 46 0.10 -0.96 -6.80
N LEU A 47 -0.65 -2.03 -7.10
CA LEU A 47 -0.11 -3.38 -7.41
C LEU A 47 0.77 -3.47 -8.67
N LYS A 48 0.82 -2.42 -9.50
CA LYS A 48 1.74 -2.37 -10.66
C LYS A 48 3.03 -1.64 -10.35
N LEU A 49 3.05 -0.82 -9.30
CA LEU A 49 4.19 0.01 -8.91
C LEU A 49 5.13 -0.73 -7.96
N CYS A 50 4.59 -1.66 -7.18
CA CYS A 50 5.28 -2.49 -6.21
C CYS A 50 4.80 -3.93 -6.37
#